data_AF-A0A2W7B400-F1
#
_entry.id   AF-A0A2W7B400-F1
#
_cell.length_a   1.000
_cell.length_b   1.000
_cell.length_c   1.000
_cell.angle_alpha   90.00
_cell.angle_beta   90.00
_cell.angle_gamma   90.00
#
_symmetry.space_group_name_H-M   'P 1'
#
loop_
_entity.id
_entity.type
_entity.pdbx_description
1 polymer ?
#
loop_
_entity_poly.entity_id
_entity_poly.type
_entity_poly.pdbx_seq_one_letter_code
_entity_poly.pdbx_strand_id
1 'polypeptide(L)'
;LGVVTARTLAQQLEIPLFGVSSLAAVAQRHLTAQPQDAPQDIAVEMQAQRGQLYTAIYRPRAHGLEAIQPDQVRSPDDWETALKAHPQPLERVAAGDDLGETVVQVLELAYRRWQGGDRPNWSTVLPYYGQHPVDR
;
A
#
# COMPACT_ATOMS: atom_id res chain seq x y z
N LEU A 1 11.22 -0.66 -13.60
CA LEU A 1 11.50 0.52 -14.45
C LEU A 1 11.04 1.82 -13.80
N GLY A 2 9.75 2.00 -13.51
CA GLY A 2 9.19 3.26 -12.97
C GLY A 2 9.83 3.79 -11.68
N VAL A 3 10.06 2.93 -10.67
CA VAL A 3 10.70 3.35 -9.41
C VAL A 3 12.11 3.88 -9.64
N VAL A 4 12.89 3.26 -10.52
CA VAL A 4 14.26 3.71 -10.81
C VAL A 4 14.23 5.08 -11.49
N THR A 5 13.36 5.27 -12.49
CA THR A 5 13.17 6.57 -13.16
C THR A 5 12.79 7.67 -12.17
N ALA A 6 11.81 7.41 -11.29
CA ALA A 6 11.35 8.38 -10.30
C ALA A 6 12.46 8.74 -9.29
N ARG A 7 13.25 7.76 -8.86
CA ARG A 7 14.41 7.99 -7.98
C ARG A 7 15.48 8.82 -8.64
N THR A 8 15.83 8.53 -9.89
CA THR A 8 16.82 9.33 -10.63
C THR A 8 16.37 10.78 -10.75
N LEU A 9 15.11 11.04 -11.11
CA LEU A 9 14.57 12.40 -11.18
C LEU A 9 14.62 13.10 -9.81
N ALA A 10 14.16 12.42 -8.75
CA ALA A 10 14.16 12.97 -7.40
C ALA A 10 15.57 13.27 -6.88
N GLN A 11 16.53 12.41 -7.21
CA GLN A 11 17.94 12.62 -6.89
C GLN A 11 18.52 13.83 -7.62
N GLN A 12 18.30 13.95 -8.93
CA GLN A 12 18.86 15.06 -9.73
C GLN A 12 18.27 16.41 -9.36
N LEU A 13 17.02 16.44 -8.90
CA LEU A 13 16.32 17.67 -8.52
C LEU A 13 16.36 17.97 -7.01
N GLU A 14 16.97 17.10 -6.21
CA GLU A 14 17.02 17.18 -4.75
C GLU A 14 15.64 17.34 -4.09
N ILE A 15 14.62 16.67 -4.66
CA ILE A 15 13.24 16.71 -4.17
C ILE A 15 12.88 15.42 -3.41
N PRO A 16 11.91 15.48 -2.47
CA PRO A 16 11.41 14.30 -1.80
C PRO A 16 10.73 13.34 -2.77
N LEU A 17 10.83 12.03 -2.50
CA LEU A 17 10.14 11.00 -3.28
C LEU A 17 9.27 10.15 -2.38
N PHE A 18 7.98 10.09 -2.70
CA PHE A 18 6.99 9.34 -1.94
C PHE A 18 6.78 7.97 -2.59
N GLY A 19 7.24 6.92 -1.91
CA GLY A 19 6.83 5.56 -2.23
C GLY A 19 5.39 5.35 -1.76
N VAL A 20 4.51 4.92 -2.67
CA VAL A 20 3.12 4.59 -2.38
C VAL A 20 2.88 3.14 -2.75
N SER A 21 2.31 2.38 -1.82
CA SER A 21 1.90 1.00 -2.05
C SER A 21 0.70 0.96 -3.00
N SER A 22 0.71 0.01 -3.94
CA SER A 22 -0.46 -0.26 -4.79
C SER A 22 -1.65 -0.75 -3.97
N LEU A 23 -1.43 -1.57 -2.94
CA LEU A 23 -2.50 -2.03 -2.05
C LEU A 23 -3.06 -0.87 -1.21
N ALA A 24 -2.22 0.07 -0.77
CA ALA A 24 -2.68 1.28 -0.08
C ALA A 24 -3.56 2.14 -0.99
N ALA A 25 -3.21 2.29 -2.27
CA ALA A 25 -4.02 3.03 -3.24
C ALA A 25 -5.41 2.38 -3.45
N VAL A 26 -5.47 1.05 -3.47
CA VAL A 26 -6.74 0.28 -3.51
C VAL A 26 -7.57 0.52 -2.25
N ALA A 27 -6.97 0.45 -1.06
CA ALA A 27 -7.66 0.76 0.19
C ALA A 27 -8.22 2.20 0.21
N GLN A 28 -7.43 3.17 -0.25
CA GLN A 28 -7.86 4.58 -0.32
C GLN A 28 -9.00 4.77 -1.32
N ARG A 29 -8.99 4.03 -2.44
CA ARG A 29 -10.08 4.08 -3.43
C ARG A 29 -11.35 3.52 -2.83
N HIS A 30 -11.23 2.41 -2.11
CA HIS A 30 -12.35 1.78 -1.41
C HIS A 30 -13.01 2.74 -0.41
N LEU A 31 -12.22 3.40 0.44
CA LEU A 31 -12.72 4.41 1.38
C LEU A 31 -13.42 5.59 0.71
N THR A 32 -12.88 6.02 -0.43
CA THR A 32 -13.44 7.16 -1.18
C THR A 32 -14.77 6.79 -1.84
N ALA A 33 -14.89 5.55 -2.33
CA ALA A 33 -16.11 5.02 -2.94
C ALA A 33 -17.20 4.71 -1.92
N GLN A 34 -16.81 4.32 -0.70
CA GLN A 34 -17.72 3.98 0.39
C GLN A 34 -17.35 4.76 1.67
N PRO A 35 -17.77 6.03 1.78
CA PRO A 35 -17.58 6.80 3.01
C PRO A 35 -18.34 6.12 4.15
N GLN A 36 -17.61 5.65 5.17
CA GLN A 36 -18.20 5.04 6.36
C GLN A 36 -18.23 6.05 7.51
N ASP A 37 -19.32 6.04 8.29
CA ASP A 37 -19.47 6.85 9.50
C ASP A 37 -18.43 6.46 10.58
N ALA A 38 -18.03 5.19 10.61
CA ALA A 38 -16.98 4.66 11.48
C ALA A 38 -15.96 3.87 10.63
N PRO A 39 -14.78 4.43 10.34
CA PRO A 39 -13.80 3.75 9.49
C PRO A 39 -13.25 2.48 10.15
N GLN A 40 -13.46 1.34 9.49
CA GLN A 40 -12.89 0.05 9.88
C GLN A 40 -11.49 -0.15 9.28
N ASP A 41 -10.74 -1.12 9.81
CA ASP A 41 -9.48 -1.55 9.18
C ASP A 41 -9.78 -2.23 7.84
N ILE A 42 -8.92 -2.05 6.84
CA ILE A 42 -9.09 -2.58 5.50
C ILE A 42 -7.98 -3.58 5.24
N ALA A 43 -8.37 -4.84 5.08
CA ALA A 43 -7.49 -5.89 4.61
C ALA A 43 -7.54 -5.96 3.09
N VAL A 44 -6.42 -5.62 2.45
CA VAL A 44 -6.29 -5.67 0.99
C VAL A 44 -5.52 -6.91 0.60
N GLU A 45 -6.04 -7.64 -0.39
CA GLU A 45 -5.39 -8.81 -0.98
C GLU A 45 -5.33 -8.70 -2.50
N MET A 46 -4.25 -9.19 -3.10
CA MET A 46 -4.06 -9.21 -4.54
C MET A 46 -3.36 -10.50 -4.93
N GLN A 47 -3.78 -11.11 -6.05
CA GLN A 47 -3.13 -12.32 -6.54
C GLN A 47 -1.64 -12.05 -6.85
N ALA A 48 -0.77 -12.87 -6.27
CA ALA A 48 0.66 -12.89 -6.56
C ALA A 48 1.02 -14.10 -7.42
N GLN A 49 2.30 -14.27 -7.71
CA GLN A 49 2.77 -15.45 -8.43
C GLN A 49 2.68 -16.71 -7.57
N ARG A 50 2.56 -17.88 -8.21
CA ARG A 50 2.60 -19.21 -7.57
C ARG A 50 1.48 -19.43 -6.53
N GLY A 51 0.31 -18.84 -6.75
CA GLY A 51 -0.86 -19.00 -5.86
C GLY A 51 -0.70 -18.35 -4.49
N GLN A 52 0.25 -17.42 -4.35
CA GLN A 52 0.40 -16.57 -3.17
C GLN A 52 -0.46 -15.31 -3.31
N LEU A 53 -0.59 -14.56 -2.22
CA LEU A 53 -1.26 -13.27 -2.18
C LEU A 53 -0.28 -12.18 -1.74
N TYR A 54 -0.31 -11.02 -2.40
CA TYR A 54 0.14 -9.78 -1.78
C TYR A 54 -0.94 -9.31 -0.82
N THR A 55 -0.57 -9.04 0.42
CA THR A 55 -1.50 -8.74 1.52
C THR A 55 -1.02 -7.55 2.32
N ALA A 56 -1.95 -6.73 2.78
CA ALA A 56 -1.70 -5.63 3.70
C ALA A 56 -2.96 -5.32 4.51
N ILE A 57 -2.80 -4.75 5.70
CA ILE A 57 -3.91 -4.25 6.52
C ILE A 57 -3.67 -2.77 6.79
N TYR A 58 -4.60 -1.93 6.36
CA TYR A 58 -4.55 -0.49 6.54
C TYR A 58 -5.61 -0.01 7.50
N ARG A 59 -5.24 0.94 8.33
CA ARG A 59 -6.18 1.64 9.20
C ARG A 59 -6.36 3.06 8.70
N PRO A 60 -7.62 3.51 8.47
CA PRO A 60 -7.87 4.87 8.08
C PRO A 60 -7.50 5.85 9.19
N ARG A 61 -6.89 6.97 8.80
CA ARG A 61 -6.45 8.08 9.67
C ARG A 61 -6.90 9.40 9.10
N ALA A 62 -6.91 10.43 9.94
CA ALA A 62 -7.22 11.80 9.53
C ALA A 62 -6.36 12.26 8.32
N HIS A 63 -5.11 11.82 8.24
CA HIS A 63 -4.15 12.24 7.22
C HIS A 63 -3.75 11.14 6.22
N GLY A 64 -4.56 10.07 6.09
CA GLY A 64 -4.31 9.02 5.11
C GLY A 64 -4.51 7.62 5.68
N LEU A 65 -3.61 6.71 5.31
CA LEU A 65 -3.65 5.31 5.73
C LEU A 65 -2.42 4.98 6.58
N GLU A 66 -2.64 4.33 7.72
CA GLU A 66 -1.59 3.70 8.51
C GLU A 66 -1.52 2.22 8.16
N ALA A 67 -0.34 1.71 7.79
CA ALA A 67 -0.14 0.28 7.56
C ALA A 67 0.01 -0.44 8.91
N ILE A 68 -1.04 -1.10 9.39
CA ILE A 68 -1.02 -1.95 10.58
C ILE A 68 -0.25 -3.24 10.28
N GLN A 69 -0.47 -3.78 9.08
CA GLN A 69 0.34 -4.82 8.50
C GLN A 69 0.87 -4.32 7.15
N PRO A 70 2.19 -4.16 6.99
CA PRO A 70 2.78 -3.69 5.74
C PRO A 70 2.65 -4.73 4.63
N ASP A 71 2.85 -4.29 3.39
CA ASP A 71 2.81 -5.12 2.18
C ASP A 71 3.72 -6.35 2.29
N GLN A 72 3.11 -7.52 2.25
CA GLN A 72 3.81 -8.79 2.33
C GLN A 72 3.16 -9.89 1.49
N VAL A 73 3.99 -10.82 1.02
CA VAL A 73 3.52 -12.04 0.35
C VAL A 73 3.15 -13.08 1.41
N ARG A 74 1.96 -13.69 1.29
CA ARG A 74 1.47 -14.77 2.15
C ARG A 74 0.77 -15.85 1.35
N SER A 75 0.67 -17.06 1.91
CA SER A 75 -0.25 -18.07 1.40
C SER A 75 -1.69 -17.68 1.72
N PRO A 76 -2.69 -18.17 0.97
CA PRO A 76 -4.10 -17.95 1.29
C PRO A 76 -4.48 -18.40 2.71
N ASP A 77 -3.96 -19.55 3.16
CA ASP A 77 -4.28 -20.10 4.49
C ASP A 77 -3.69 -19.24 5.63
N ASP A 78 -2.45 -18.78 5.46
CA ASP A 78 -1.81 -17.86 6.42
C ASP A 78 -2.52 -16.51 6.46
N TRP A 79 -3.05 -16.07 5.32
CA TRP A 79 -3.80 -14.83 5.24
C TRP A 79 -5.14 -14.94 5.96
N GLU A 80 -5.93 -15.98 5.71
CA GLU A 80 -7.18 -16.23 6.44
C GLU A 80 -6.95 -16.35 7.96
N THR A 81 -5.84 -16.97 8.37
CA THR A 81 -5.45 -17.05 9.78
C THR A 81 -5.17 -15.67 10.36
N ALA A 82 -4.48 -14.81 9.62
CA ALA A 82 -4.19 -13.44 10.04
C ALA A 82 -5.46 -12.58 10.19
N LEU A 83 -6.40 -12.72 9.25
CA LEU A 83 -7.68 -12.00 9.29
C LEU A 83 -8.51 -12.41 10.52
N LYS A 84 -8.55 -13.70 10.85
CA LYS A 84 -9.26 -14.21 12.04
C LYS A 84 -8.60 -13.80 13.35
N ALA A 85 -7.29 -13.62 13.35
CA ALA A 85 -6.53 -13.19 14.52
C ALA A 85 -6.57 -11.67 14.74
N HIS A 86 -7.07 -10.89 13.78
CA HIS A 86 -7.14 -9.43 13.90
C HIS A 86 -8.16 -9.03 14.98
N PRO A 87 -7.79 -8.15 15.93
CA PRO A 87 -8.61 -7.88 17.12
C PRO A 87 -9.86 -7.04 16.86
N GLN A 88 -10.01 -6.45 15.68
CA GLN A 88 -11.10 -5.54 15.33
C GLN A 88 -11.81 -6.01 14.05
N PRO A 89 -13.07 -5.62 13.83
CA PRO A 89 -13.71 -5.79 12.53
C PRO A 89 -12.86 -5.14 11.44
N LEU A 90 -12.72 -5.86 10.33
CA LEU A 90 -12.04 -5.38 9.15
C LEU A 90 -12.90 -5.63 7.92
N GLU A 91 -12.68 -4.82 6.89
CA GLU A 91 -13.27 -4.98 5.58
C GLU A 91 -12.25 -5.59 4.63
N ARG A 92 -12.64 -6.65 3.92
CA ARG A 92 -11.79 -7.29 2.93
C ARG A 92 -12.00 -6.69 1.55
N VAL A 93 -10.91 -6.32 0.90
CA VAL A 93 -10.90 -5.76 -0.45
C VAL A 93 -9.93 -6.54 -1.31
N ALA A 94 -10.44 -7.17 -2.36
CA ALA A 94 -9.62 -7.80 -3.38
C ALA A 94 -9.23 -6.76 -4.43
N ALA A 95 -7.93 -6.56 -4.65
CA ALA A 95 -7.43 -5.74 -5.75
C ALA A 95 -7.55 -6.52 -7.07
N GLY A 96 -8.18 -5.90 -8.06
CA GLY A 96 -8.34 -6.46 -9.41
C GLY A 96 -7.31 -5.93 -10.40
N ASP A 97 -7.55 -6.20 -11.68
CA ASP A 97 -6.70 -5.74 -12.81
C ASP A 97 -6.80 -4.23 -13.06
N ASP A 98 -7.70 -3.54 -12.37
CA ASP A 98 -8.01 -2.12 -12.49
C ASP A 98 -7.13 -1.21 -11.61
N LEU A 99 -5.93 -1.68 -11.23
CA LEU A 99 -4.97 -0.89 -10.44
C LEU A 99 -4.65 0.46 -11.08
N GLY A 100 -4.68 0.56 -12.41
CA GLY A 100 -4.48 1.82 -13.14
C GLY A 100 -5.50 2.90 -12.78
N GLU A 101 -6.70 2.52 -12.35
CA GLU A 101 -7.75 3.45 -11.92
C GLU A 101 -7.48 4.04 -10.53
N THR A 102 -6.48 3.52 -9.80
CA THR A 102 -6.08 4.04 -8.47
C THR A 102 -5.07 5.19 -8.53
N VAL A 103 -4.76 5.71 -9.74
CA VAL A 103 -3.73 6.76 -9.92
C VAL A 103 -4.02 8.03 -9.12
N VAL A 104 -5.30 8.40 -9.00
CA VAL A 104 -5.72 9.57 -8.20
C VAL A 104 -5.41 9.31 -6.73
N GLN A 105 -5.63 8.10 -6.24
CA GLN A 105 -5.36 7.72 -4.85
C GLN A 105 -3.87 7.63 -4.56
N VAL A 106 -3.05 7.21 -5.53
CA VAL A 106 -1.59 7.27 -5.41
C VAL A 106 -1.14 8.71 -5.15
N LEU A 107 -1.63 9.65 -5.95
CA LEU A 107 -1.32 11.08 -5.79
C LEU A 107 -1.87 11.64 -4.50
N GLU A 108 -3.11 11.28 -4.14
CA GLU A 108 -3.76 11.73 -2.91
C GLU A 108 -2.98 11.31 -1.66
N LEU A 109 -2.56 10.04 -1.58
CA LEU A 109 -1.78 9.52 -0.46
C LEU A 109 -0.43 10.24 -0.33
N ALA A 110 0.27 10.45 -1.45
CA ALA A 110 1.53 11.21 -1.46
C ALA A 110 1.31 12.69 -1.04
N TYR A 111 0.25 13.31 -1.56
CA TYR A 111 -0.06 14.72 -1.30
C TYR A 111 -0.45 14.97 0.16
N ARG A 112 -1.28 14.11 0.75
CA ARG A 112 -1.65 14.21 2.18
C ARG A 112 -0.43 14.10 3.08
N ARG A 113 0.48 13.17 2.79
CA ARG A 113 1.76 13.05 3.51
C ARG A 113 2.63 14.30 3.36
N TRP A 114 2.74 14.83 2.14
CA TRP A 114 3.48 16.08 1.89
C TRP A 114 2.89 17.28 2.66
N GLN A 115 1.56 17.41 2.70
CA GLN A 115 0.86 18.42 3.51
C GLN A 115 1.10 18.23 5.01
N GLY A 116 1.19 16.98 5.47
CA GLY A 116 1.54 16.62 6.85
C GLY A 116 3.01 16.87 7.23
N GLY A 117 3.83 17.35 6.29
CA GLY A 117 5.23 17.71 6.53
C GLY A 117 6.25 16.62 6.16
N ASP A 118 5.80 15.44 5.71
CA ASP A 118 6.71 14.37 5.29
C ASP A 118 7.63 14.83 4.15
N ARG A 119 8.94 14.61 4.28
CA ARG A 119 9.94 14.88 3.23
C ARG A 119 10.87 13.66 3.08
N PRO A 120 10.36 12.51 2.60
CA PRO A 120 11.16 11.30 2.47
C PRO A 120 12.31 11.49 1.47
N ASN A 121 13.51 11.07 1.85
CA ASN A 121 14.65 11.03 0.95
C ASN A 121 14.41 9.99 -0.16
N TRP A 122 14.78 10.29 -1.40
CA TRP A 122 14.61 9.40 -2.55
C TRP A 122 15.26 8.02 -2.40
N SER A 123 16.28 7.89 -1.54
CA SER A 123 16.96 6.62 -1.30
C SER A 123 16.13 5.61 -0.51
N THR A 124 15.11 6.06 0.22
CA THR A 124 14.24 5.18 1.04
C THR A 124 13.19 4.44 0.22
N VAL A 125 12.90 4.91 -1.00
CA VAL A 125 11.95 4.26 -1.90
C VAL A 125 12.66 3.12 -2.63
N LEU A 126 12.39 1.90 -2.20
CA LEU A 126 12.92 0.68 -2.81
C LEU A 126 11.85 -0.01 -3.64
N PRO A 127 12.18 -0.56 -4.83
CA PRO A 127 11.23 -1.38 -5.56
C PRO A 127 10.90 -2.63 -4.74
N TYR A 128 9.61 -2.92 -4.64
CA TYR A 128 9.14 -4.12 -3.98
C TYR A 128 9.12 -5.28 -4.97
N TYR A 129 10.01 -6.26 -4.78
CA TYR A 129 10.15 -7.40 -5.70
C TYR A 129 9.46 -8.67 -5.22
N GLY A 130 8.78 -8.66 -4.06
CA GLY A 130 8.09 -9.83 -3.51
C GLY A 130 9.00 -11.04 -3.21
N GLN A 131 10.31 -10.90 -3.42
CA GLN A 131 11.34 -11.87 -3.11
C GLN A 131 12.41 -11.12 -2.32
N HIS A 132 12.54 -11.44 -1.03
CA HIS A 132 13.81 -11.22 -0.36
C HIS A 132 14.89 -11.97 -1.14
N PRO A 133 16.11 -11.42 -1.30
CA PRO A 133 17.21 -12.20 -1.85
C PRO A 133 17.28 -13.51 -1.06
N VAL A 134 17.41 -14.63 -1.77
CA VAL A 134 17.84 -15.88 -1.13
C VAL A 134 19.21 -15.56 -0.55
N ASP A 135 19.32 -15.52 0.78
CA ASP A 135 20.62 -15.37 1.43
C ASP A 135 21.55 -16.46 0.87
N ARG A 136 22.71 -16.02 0.40
CA ARG A 136 23.76 -16.86 -0.17
C ARG A 136 24.56 -17.54 0.93
#